data_AF-A0A358TZS3-F1
#
_entry.id   AF-A0A358TZS3-F1
#
_cell.length_a   1.000
_cell.length_b   1.000
_cell.length_c   1.000
_cell.angle_alpha   90.00
_cell.angle_beta   90.00
_cell.angle_gamma   90.00
#
_symmetry.space_group_name_H-M   'P 1'
#
loop_
_entity.id
_entity.type
_entity.pdbx_description
1 polymer ?
#
loop_
_entity_poly.entity_id
_entity_poly.type
_entity_poly.pdbx_seq_one_letter_code
_entity_poly.pdbx_strand_id
1 'polypeptide(L)'
;MIRALVSKRFPWPRLIVGFLSLCLFLAGCSQPVTIDPQQTVISPDHAPHVQGALLQAVSQKSDGTLVYTYRAWKPVVELELIYGEKCLLEITNVPVDKLKYVFEGEQGLTDPASAGIDLQKPRLTIIAAAIPKGVRGKLLLEPPADWGAGGSFAVIGDTQGNNEAFQTAIKQINLAKPDFVVHVGDLTPSGQEEEMVDFLQTSQELFCPLYSVPGNHDVKSSQSAHYEKLLAPAYYTFDWGVNSLVFLDNSSGSLSREQLSFLGDAAGKGRKTLVFMHMPVVDPRGGTDDHAMTDKVAVATFLTQVHELNKNIRTVFNGHIHLYDQYQKDGVQYVTSGGGGASLYAEADKGGYHHWLLIRDLGGNIPLDIKVNQFQPPPRRDSLTLSGLGGSFILDDQQIKELDTLYKQEGPGSFQNQYGNINGQGTYSGIPIGKLLEKVGGMTEHNKLVVHSVDGYQQEFEYTNVYPEKAGWQKQQGDMILAVSFNGQGLPEWKDGYRIAFLTADGLYDNKDCENTSVLGEGWHRYKSAGARWVRFVVKLEVK
;
A
#
# COMPACT_ATOMS: atom_id res chain seq x y z
N MET A 1 41.24 -43.17 -48.40
CA MET A 1 40.00 -43.64 -47.74
C MET A 1 38.92 -42.61 -48.03
N ILE A 2 38.17 -42.75 -49.14
CA ILE A 2 36.76 -43.25 -49.20
C ILE A 2 35.85 -42.31 -48.38
N ARG A 3 34.87 -41.53 -48.87
CA ARG A 3 34.08 -41.40 -50.12
C ARG A 3 33.43 -39.96 -50.08
N ALA A 4 33.45 -39.14 -51.15
CA ALA A 4 32.43 -38.97 -52.21
C ALA A 4 31.04 -38.47 -51.73
N LEU A 5 30.21 -37.65 -52.41
CA LEU A 5 30.14 -36.87 -53.67
C LEU A 5 28.80 -36.10 -53.56
N VAL A 6 28.71 -34.79 -53.83
CA VAL A 6 28.16 -34.14 -55.05
C VAL A 6 26.68 -34.44 -55.44
N SER A 7 25.84 -33.40 -55.25
CA SER A 7 24.85 -32.80 -56.19
C SER A 7 23.52 -33.45 -56.62
N LYS A 8 22.54 -32.54 -56.79
CA LYS A 8 21.40 -32.45 -57.77
C LYS A 8 19.99 -32.99 -57.41
N ARG A 9 19.11 -32.03 -57.08
CA ARG A 9 17.79 -31.61 -57.66
C ARG A 9 16.75 -32.64 -58.22
N PHE A 10 15.53 -32.54 -57.62
CA PHE A 10 14.11 -32.66 -58.10
C PHE A 10 13.60 -34.01 -58.68
N PRO A 11 12.29 -34.39 -58.62
CA PRO A 11 11.05 -33.58 -58.57
C PRO A 11 9.89 -34.03 -57.61
N TRP A 12 8.80 -33.25 -57.56
CA TRP A 12 7.51 -33.50 -56.88
C TRP A 12 6.66 -34.60 -57.57
N PRO A 13 5.69 -35.28 -56.89
CA PRO A 13 4.28 -34.83 -56.94
C PRO A 13 3.38 -35.10 -55.69
N ARG A 14 2.49 -34.11 -55.44
CA ARG A 14 1.05 -34.13 -55.05
C ARG A 14 0.53 -35.19 -54.03
N LEU A 15 -0.08 -34.76 -52.92
CA LEU A 15 -1.52 -34.43 -52.72
C LEU A 15 -1.90 -34.31 -51.22
N ILE A 16 -2.43 -33.13 -50.83
CA ILE A 16 -3.68 -32.85 -50.05
C ILE A 16 -4.00 -33.78 -48.84
N VAL A 17 -4.20 -33.35 -47.59
CA VAL A 17 -5.27 -32.53 -46.96
C VAL A 17 -4.78 -32.32 -45.51
N GLY A 18 -4.57 -31.11 -45.00
CA GLY A 18 -5.58 -30.28 -44.34
C GLY A 18 -5.33 -30.22 -42.83
N PHE A 19 -5.00 -29.05 -42.31
CA PHE A 19 -5.50 -28.43 -41.07
C PHE A 19 -4.71 -27.15 -40.83
N LEU A 20 -5.39 -26.01 -40.99
CA LEU A 20 -4.86 -24.69 -40.66
C LEU A 20 -4.55 -24.64 -39.15
N SER A 21 -3.27 -24.53 -38.79
CA SER A 21 -2.87 -23.91 -37.52
C SER A 21 -2.54 -22.46 -37.80
N LEU A 22 -3.43 -21.56 -37.38
CA LEU A 22 -3.20 -20.13 -37.40
C LEU A 22 -2.33 -19.79 -36.18
N CYS A 23 -1.01 -19.83 -36.35
CA CYS A 23 -0.07 -19.17 -35.45
C CYS A 23 -0.21 -17.66 -35.64
N LEU A 24 -0.95 -17.00 -34.75
CA LEU A 24 -0.90 -15.54 -34.60
C LEU A 24 0.05 -15.21 -33.45
N PHE A 25 1.27 -14.84 -33.81
CA PHE A 25 2.11 -13.96 -33.02
C PHE A 25 1.33 -12.65 -32.80
N LEU A 26 0.99 -12.33 -31.56
CA LEU A 26 0.64 -10.98 -31.16
C LEU A 26 1.65 -10.53 -30.11
N ALA A 27 2.62 -9.74 -30.58
CA ALA A 27 3.24 -8.71 -29.77
C ALA A 27 2.14 -7.72 -29.40
N GLY A 28 1.66 -7.79 -28.15
CA GLY A 28 0.70 -6.85 -27.59
C GLY A 28 1.34 -6.16 -26.40
N CYS A 29 1.53 -4.84 -26.53
CA CYS A 29 1.88 -3.97 -25.43
C CYS A 29 0.96 -4.23 -24.22
N SER A 30 1.56 -4.28 -23.04
CA SER A 30 0.86 -4.18 -21.75
C SER A 30 0.04 -2.90 -21.73
N GLN A 31 -1.27 -3.01 -21.95
CA GLN A 31 -2.22 -1.97 -21.58
C GLN A 31 -2.85 -2.34 -20.25
N PRO A 32 -3.03 -1.37 -19.33
CA PRO A 32 -3.79 -1.59 -18.11
C PRO A 32 -5.20 -2.05 -18.47
N VAL A 33 -5.74 -2.98 -17.67
CA VAL A 33 -7.13 -3.42 -17.80
C VAL A 33 -8.02 -2.23 -17.47
N THR A 34 -8.57 -1.58 -18.51
CA THR A 34 -9.59 -0.54 -18.34
C THR A 34 -10.87 -1.21 -17.89
N ILE A 35 -11.35 -0.87 -16.70
CA ILE A 35 -12.65 -1.33 -16.19
C ILE A 35 -13.75 -0.64 -17.00
N ASP A 36 -14.53 -1.42 -17.77
CA ASP A 36 -15.69 -0.93 -18.51
C ASP A 36 -16.84 -0.60 -17.52
N PRO A 37 -17.37 0.64 -17.48
CA PRO A 37 -18.42 1.03 -16.54
C PRO A 37 -19.80 0.40 -16.79
N GLN A 38 -19.98 -0.43 -17.81
CA GLN A 38 -21.29 -1.04 -18.14
C GLN A 38 -21.39 -2.55 -17.89
N GLN A 39 -20.73 -3.08 -16.86
CA GLN A 39 -21.00 -4.47 -16.44
C GLN A 39 -22.25 -4.57 -15.57
N THR A 40 -23.21 -5.36 -16.04
CA THR A 40 -24.39 -5.82 -15.32
C THR A 40 -23.99 -6.36 -13.94
N VAL A 41 -24.53 -5.77 -12.88
CA VAL A 41 -24.32 -6.22 -11.49
C VAL A 41 -25.00 -7.58 -11.31
N ILE A 42 -24.22 -8.64 -11.30
CA ILE A 42 -24.69 -10.00 -11.01
C ILE A 42 -24.58 -10.21 -9.50
N SER A 43 -25.64 -10.72 -8.85
CA SER A 43 -25.72 -10.75 -7.39
C SER A 43 -24.57 -11.59 -6.76
N PRO A 44 -23.90 -11.08 -5.70
CA PRO A 44 -22.91 -11.81 -4.90
C PRO A 44 -23.43 -13.13 -4.29
N ASP A 45 -24.75 -13.28 -4.13
CA ASP A 45 -25.38 -14.41 -3.43
C ASP A 45 -25.13 -15.79 -4.06
N HIS A 46 -24.61 -15.83 -5.29
CA HIS A 46 -24.27 -17.06 -6.01
C HIS A 46 -22.75 -17.30 -6.15
N ALA A 47 -21.91 -16.44 -5.58
CA ALA A 47 -20.47 -16.63 -5.61
C ALA A 47 -20.08 -17.88 -4.79
N PRO A 48 -19.14 -18.71 -5.26
CA PRO A 48 -18.62 -19.81 -4.47
C PRO A 48 -18.09 -19.34 -3.12
N HIS A 49 -18.34 -20.12 -2.07
CA HIS A 49 -17.78 -19.84 -0.76
C HIS A 49 -16.28 -20.16 -0.76
N VAL A 50 -15.47 -19.22 -0.30
CA VAL A 50 -14.00 -19.34 -0.33
C VAL A 50 -13.42 -18.99 1.02
N GLN A 51 -12.62 -19.89 1.56
CA GLN A 51 -11.77 -19.63 2.71
C GLN A 51 -10.34 -19.32 2.24
N GLY A 52 -9.73 -18.29 2.81
CA GLY A 52 -8.37 -17.88 2.45
C GLY A 52 -8.25 -16.88 1.31
N ALA A 53 -9.37 -16.46 0.72
CA ALA A 53 -9.42 -15.38 -0.26
C ALA A 53 -10.65 -14.47 -0.06
N LEU A 54 -10.59 -13.26 -0.61
CA LEU A 54 -11.67 -12.26 -0.62
C LEU A 54 -12.19 -12.10 -2.04
N LEU A 55 -13.52 -12.04 -2.22
CA LEU A 55 -14.12 -11.72 -3.53
C LEU A 55 -13.84 -10.25 -3.87
N GLN A 56 -13.21 -10.03 -5.02
CA GLN A 56 -12.83 -8.69 -5.52
C GLN A 56 -13.82 -8.18 -6.56
N ALA A 57 -14.24 -9.03 -7.49
CA ALA A 57 -15.12 -8.65 -8.59
C ALA A 57 -15.93 -9.83 -9.12
N VAL A 58 -17.08 -9.50 -9.72
CA VAL A 58 -17.88 -10.43 -10.52
C VAL A 58 -18.07 -9.80 -11.89
N SER A 59 -17.68 -10.50 -12.94
CA SER A 59 -17.85 -10.06 -14.33
C SER A 59 -18.47 -11.15 -15.19
N GLN A 60 -18.85 -10.82 -16.42
CA GLN A 60 -19.44 -11.76 -17.36
C GLN A 60 -18.73 -11.66 -18.71
N LYS A 61 -18.32 -12.80 -19.27
CA LYS A 61 -17.78 -12.90 -20.63
C LYS A 61 -18.89 -12.72 -21.67
N SER A 62 -18.51 -12.40 -22.90
CA SER A 62 -19.44 -12.22 -24.03
C SER A 62 -20.31 -13.46 -24.33
N ASP A 63 -19.87 -14.65 -23.92
CA ASP A 63 -20.62 -15.91 -24.06
C ASP A 63 -21.57 -16.20 -22.89
N GLY A 64 -21.69 -15.27 -21.93
CA GLY A 64 -22.53 -15.39 -20.74
C GLY A 64 -21.83 -16.03 -19.53
N THR A 65 -20.60 -16.53 -19.68
CA THR A 65 -19.86 -17.17 -18.57
C THR A 65 -19.54 -16.15 -17.47
N LEU A 66 -19.93 -16.45 -16.23
CA LEU A 66 -19.57 -15.65 -15.05
C LEU A 66 -18.10 -15.84 -14.69
N VAL A 67 -17.43 -14.77 -14.29
CA VAL A 67 -16.06 -14.77 -13.78
C VAL A 67 -16.07 -14.15 -12.39
N TYR A 68 -15.64 -14.92 -11.40
CA TYR A 68 -15.47 -14.47 -10.02
C TYR A 68 -13.99 -14.30 -9.74
N THR A 69 -13.58 -13.07 -9.45
CA THR A 69 -12.17 -12.75 -9.16
C THR A 69 -12.00 -12.67 -7.64
N TYR A 70 -11.08 -13.45 -7.11
CA TYR A 70 -10.71 -13.49 -5.70
C TYR A 70 -9.26 -13.06 -5.50
N ARG A 71 -8.95 -12.51 -4.33
CA ARG A 71 -7.58 -12.26 -3.87
C ARG A 71 -7.28 -13.08 -2.64
N ALA A 72 -6.29 -13.95 -2.70
CA ALA A 72 -5.86 -14.74 -1.56
C ALA A 72 -5.18 -13.86 -0.51
N TRP A 73 -5.57 -13.98 0.76
CA TRP A 73 -4.92 -13.31 1.89
C TRP A 73 -4.02 -14.26 2.69
N LYS A 74 -4.08 -15.55 2.37
CA LYS A 74 -3.15 -16.58 2.85
C LYS A 74 -2.82 -17.53 1.69
N PRO A 75 -1.70 -18.26 1.76
CA PRO A 75 -1.25 -19.13 0.67
C PRO A 75 -2.14 -20.35 0.43
N VAL A 76 -2.91 -20.76 1.43
CA VAL A 76 -3.86 -21.89 1.32
C VAL A 76 -5.26 -21.33 1.04
N VAL A 77 -5.80 -21.65 -0.12
CA VAL A 77 -7.16 -21.26 -0.52
C VAL A 77 -8.02 -22.50 -0.63
N GLU A 78 -9.18 -22.47 0.00
CA GLU A 78 -10.14 -23.55 0.03
C GLU A 78 -11.45 -23.05 -0.57
N LEU A 79 -11.92 -23.73 -1.61
CA LEU A 79 -13.13 -23.36 -2.34
C LEU A 79 -14.17 -24.45 -2.13
N GLU A 80 -15.33 -24.08 -1.59
CA GLU A 80 -16.51 -24.94 -1.57
C GLU A 80 -17.28 -24.72 -2.87
N LEU A 81 -17.26 -25.74 -3.73
CA LEU A 81 -17.87 -25.70 -5.05
C LEU A 81 -19.24 -26.35 -4.95
N ILE A 82 -20.30 -25.56 -5.10
CA ILE A 82 -21.69 -26.01 -5.19
C ILE A 82 -22.42 -25.11 -6.20
N TYR A 83 -22.36 -25.39 -7.51
CA TYR A 83 -23.12 -24.59 -8.49
C TYR A 83 -23.49 -25.32 -9.80
N GLY A 84 -24.55 -24.83 -10.46
CA GLY A 84 -25.25 -25.47 -11.57
C GLY A 84 -25.07 -24.81 -12.94
N GLU A 85 -24.26 -23.74 -13.06
CA GLU A 85 -23.89 -23.14 -14.35
C GLU A 85 -22.36 -22.99 -14.44
N LYS A 86 -21.84 -22.99 -15.68
CA LYS A 86 -20.41 -22.88 -15.92
C LYS A 86 -19.94 -21.47 -15.54
N CYS A 87 -19.04 -21.38 -14.55
CA CYS A 87 -18.36 -20.14 -14.20
C CYS A 87 -16.84 -20.34 -14.16
N LEU A 88 -16.11 -19.23 -14.13
CA LEU A 88 -14.66 -19.17 -13.98
C LEU A 88 -14.32 -18.53 -12.65
N LEU A 89 -13.33 -19.09 -11.96
CA LEU A 89 -12.74 -18.50 -10.76
C LEU A 89 -11.36 -18.01 -11.11
N GLU A 90 -11.07 -16.74 -10.86
CA GLU A 90 -9.74 -16.15 -11.00
C GLU A 90 -9.19 -15.86 -9.61
N ILE A 91 -8.19 -16.61 -9.16
CA ILE A 91 -7.62 -16.42 -7.82
C ILE A 91 -6.26 -15.76 -7.95
N THR A 92 -6.14 -14.56 -7.39
CA THR A 92 -4.92 -13.76 -7.34
C THR A 92 -4.14 -13.95 -6.04
N ASN A 93 -2.88 -13.50 -6.00
CA ASN A 93 -2.03 -13.47 -4.80
C ASN A 93 -1.69 -14.86 -4.22
N VAL A 94 -1.52 -15.85 -5.09
CA VAL A 94 -1.16 -17.23 -4.73
C VAL A 94 0.20 -17.61 -5.35
N PRO A 95 0.99 -18.52 -4.74
CA PRO A 95 2.28 -18.93 -5.28
C PRO A 95 2.12 -19.92 -6.46
N VAL A 96 1.67 -19.44 -7.63
CA VAL A 96 1.20 -20.26 -8.77
C VAL A 96 2.19 -21.38 -9.18
N ASP A 97 3.47 -21.06 -9.32
CA ASP A 97 4.50 -22.02 -9.77
C ASP A 97 4.77 -23.15 -8.77
N LYS A 98 4.34 -22.97 -7.52
CA LYS A 98 4.54 -23.94 -6.43
C LYS A 98 3.24 -24.68 -6.09
N LEU A 99 2.12 -24.25 -6.63
CA LEU A 99 0.81 -24.60 -6.12
C LEU A 99 0.40 -26.05 -6.43
N LYS A 100 0.06 -26.80 -5.38
CA LYS A 100 -0.62 -28.09 -5.42
C LYS A 100 -2.13 -27.88 -5.32
N TYR A 101 -2.87 -28.79 -5.94
CA TYR A 101 -4.32 -28.78 -5.88
C TYR A 101 -4.86 -30.17 -5.61
N VAL A 102 -5.96 -30.22 -4.86
CA VAL A 102 -6.68 -31.46 -4.54
C VAL A 102 -8.17 -31.16 -4.61
N PHE A 103 -8.94 -32.05 -5.23
CA PHE A 103 -10.40 -31.98 -5.19
C PHE A 103 -10.95 -33.15 -4.37
N GLU A 104 -11.79 -32.81 -3.39
CA GLU A 104 -12.54 -33.75 -2.57
C GLU A 104 -14.02 -33.67 -2.96
N GLY A 105 -14.50 -34.68 -3.67
CA GLY A 105 -15.92 -34.83 -4.01
C GLY A 105 -16.67 -35.73 -3.03
N GLU A 106 -17.98 -35.90 -3.21
CA GLU A 106 -18.81 -36.76 -2.33
C GLU A 106 -18.33 -38.22 -2.22
N GLN A 107 -17.57 -38.72 -3.21
CA GLN A 107 -17.00 -40.07 -3.23
C GLN A 107 -15.52 -40.13 -2.78
N GLY A 108 -14.99 -39.04 -2.20
CA GLY A 108 -13.60 -38.93 -1.74
C GLY A 108 -12.71 -38.12 -2.69
N LEU A 109 -11.39 -38.32 -2.55
CA LEU A 109 -10.38 -37.62 -3.34
C LEU A 109 -10.42 -38.05 -4.81
N THR A 110 -10.51 -37.08 -5.72
CA THR A 110 -10.46 -37.31 -7.15
C THR A 110 -9.57 -36.28 -7.84
N ASP A 111 -9.08 -36.61 -9.03
CA ASP A 111 -8.34 -35.68 -9.86
C ASP A 111 -9.28 -34.56 -10.37
N PRO A 112 -8.97 -33.26 -10.16
CA PRO A 112 -9.84 -32.18 -10.62
C PRO A 112 -10.18 -32.23 -12.11
N ALA A 113 -9.23 -32.65 -12.95
CA ALA A 113 -9.47 -32.79 -14.39
C ALA A 113 -10.56 -33.85 -14.67
N SER A 114 -10.58 -34.94 -13.89
CA SER A 114 -11.61 -35.99 -13.95
C SER A 114 -12.97 -35.51 -13.43
N ALA A 115 -12.99 -34.49 -12.55
CA ALA A 115 -14.20 -33.79 -12.12
C ALA A 115 -14.64 -32.70 -13.10
N GLY A 116 -13.96 -32.52 -14.24
CA GLY A 116 -14.25 -31.50 -15.25
C GLY A 116 -13.73 -30.10 -14.92
N ILE A 117 -12.87 -29.97 -13.89
CA ILE A 117 -12.26 -28.71 -13.49
C ILE A 117 -11.00 -28.47 -14.35
N ASP A 118 -11.06 -27.48 -15.24
CA ASP A 118 -9.91 -27.02 -16.02
C ASP A 118 -9.16 -25.94 -15.24
N LEU A 119 -7.97 -26.28 -14.72
CA LEU A 119 -7.11 -25.37 -13.97
C LEU A 119 -6.02 -24.80 -14.89
N GLN A 120 -6.14 -23.53 -15.24
CA GLN A 120 -5.10 -22.81 -15.97
C GLN A 120 -4.21 -22.08 -14.97
N LYS A 121 -2.90 -22.24 -15.14
CA LYS A 121 -1.85 -21.58 -14.36
C LYS A 121 -1.19 -20.47 -15.19
N PRO A 122 -1.88 -19.36 -15.53
CA PRO A 122 -1.18 -18.21 -16.11
C PRO A 122 -0.09 -17.73 -15.15
N ARG A 123 0.91 -17.03 -15.68
CA ARG A 123 2.10 -16.64 -14.91
C ARG A 123 1.73 -15.92 -13.60
N LEU A 124 2.42 -16.37 -12.56
CA LEU A 124 2.72 -15.74 -11.26
C LEU A 124 1.57 -15.35 -10.33
N THR A 125 0.35 -15.07 -10.82
CA THR A 125 -0.66 -14.50 -9.91
C THR A 125 -2.05 -15.09 -10.07
N ILE A 126 -2.51 -15.47 -11.27
CA ILE A 126 -3.91 -15.86 -11.49
C ILE A 126 -4.01 -17.39 -11.63
N ILE A 127 -5.01 -18.01 -11.04
CA ILE A 127 -5.45 -19.37 -11.40
C ILE A 127 -6.87 -19.26 -11.93
N ALA A 128 -7.12 -19.79 -13.14
CA ALA A 128 -8.47 -19.89 -13.69
C ALA A 128 -9.00 -21.31 -13.48
N ALA A 129 -10.14 -21.47 -12.81
CA ALA A 129 -10.82 -22.75 -12.64
C ALA A 129 -12.22 -22.70 -13.26
N ALA A 130 -12.56 -23.65 -14.13
CA ALA A 130 -13.93 -23.82 -14.61
C ALA A 130 -14.73 -24.76 -13.70
N ILE A 131 -15.88 -24.34 -13.18
CA ILE A 131 -16.76 -25.19 -12.36
C ILE A 131 -17.80 -25.89 -13.26
N PRO A 132 -17.85 -27.23 -13.29
CA PRO A 132 -18.91 -27.93 -14.01
C PRO A 132 -20.23 -27.93 -13.25
N LYS A 133 -21.33 -27.94 -14.01
CA LYS A 133 -22.69 -28.00 -13.49
C LYS A 133 -22.87 -29.24 -12.61
N GLY A 134 -23.31 -29.04 -11.36
CA GLY A 134 -23.66 -30.11 -10.43
C GLY A 134 -22.48 -30.75 -9.71
N VAL A 135 -21.28 -30.14 -9.79
CA VAL A 135 -20.13 -30.55 -8.98
C VAL A 135 -20.31 -30.03 -7.56
N ARG A 136 -20.28 -30.96 -6.60
CA ARG A 136 -20.21 -30.66 -5.17
C ARG A 136 -18.90 -31.19 -4.62
N GLY A 137 -18.12 -30.32 -4.00
CA GLY A 137 -16.87 -30.71 -3.38
C GLY A 137 -16.01 -29.53 -2.96
N LYS A 138 -14.81 -29.84 -2.50
CA LYS A 138 -13.84 -28.88 -2.00
C LYS A 138 -12.59 -28.90 -2.85
N LEU A 139 -12.23 -27.77 -3.45
CA LEU A 139 -10.96 -27.58 -4.13
C LEU A 139 -9.99 -26.90 -3.16
N LEU A 140 -8.93 -27.59 -2.80
CA LEU A 140 -7.85 -27.07 -1.96
C LEU A 140 -6.69 -26.66 -2.87
N LEU A 141 -6.26 -25.41 -2.73
CA LEU A 141 -5.08 -24.83 -3.34
C LEU A 141 -4.05 -24.57 -2.24
N GLU A 142 -2.92 -25.25 -2.27
CA GLU A 142 -1.90 -25.12 -1.23
C GLU A 142 -0.48 -25.05 -1.81
N PRO A 143 0.46 -24.40 -1.10
CA PRO A 143 1.88 -24.53 -1.41
C PRO A 143 2.36 -25.98 -1.28
N PRO A 144 3.50 -26.34 -1.89
CA PRO A 144 4.06 -27.67 -1.75
C PRO A 144 4.60 -27.86 -0.33
N ALA A 145 4.75 -29.11 0.09
CA ALA A 145 5.12 -29.45 1.48
C ALA A 145 6.52 -28.93 1.88
N ASP A 146 7.39 -28.66 0.91
CA ASP A 146 8.72 -28.09 1.07
C ASP A 146 8.75 -26.56 0.93
N TRP A 147 7.59 -25.89 0.83
CA TRP A 147 7.53 -24.44 0.75
C TRP A 147 8.13 -23.79 2.01
N GLY A 148 9.09 -22.89 1.80
CA GLY A 148 9.85 -22.25 2.86
C GLY A 148 11.02 -23.06 3.40
N ALA A 149 11.26 -24.29 2.94
CA ALA A 149 12.47 -25.03 3.27
C ALA A 149 13.69 -24.39 2.58
N GLY A 150 14.48 -23.60 3.34
CA GLY A 150 15.56 -22.79 2.77
C GLY A 150 15.06 -21.66 1.88
N GLY A 151 13.81 -21.25 2.06
CA GLY A 151 13.20 -20.14 1.33
C GLY A 151 13.60 -18.77 1.86
N SER A 152 13.11 -17.74 1.21
CA SER A 152 13.25 -16.35 1.66
C SER A 152 11.98 -15.56 1.44
N PHE A 153 11.71 -14.55 2.25
CA PHE A 153 10.64 -13.59 2.02
C PHE A 153 11.17 -12.15 2.12
N ALA A 154 10.48 -11.21 1.49
CA ALA A 154 10.81 -9.79 1.62
C ALA A 154 9.93 -9.12 2.69
N VAL A 155 10.46 -8.10 3.37
CA VAL A 155 9.70 -7.22 4.28
C VAL A 155 9.91 -5.78 3.85
N ILE A 156 8.82 -5.01 3.81
CA ILE A 156 8.80 -3.57 3.56
C ILE A 156 7.66 -2.95 4.37
N GLY A 157 7.75 -1.69 4.76
CA GLY A 157 6.72 -0.99 5.51
C GLY A 157 6.67 0.47 5.14
N ASP A 158 5.56 1.15 5.42
CA ASP A 158 5.48 2.62 5.37
C ASP A 158 5.77 3.17 3.96
N THR A 159 5.19 2.55 2.92
CA THR A 159 5.15 3.14 1.58
C THR A 159 4.26 4.38 1.55
N GLN A 160 3.19 4.38 2.35
CA GLN A 160 2.29 5.52 2.62
C GLN A 160 1.84 6.25 1.34
N GLY A 161 1.43 5.48 0.32
CA GLY A 161 0.99 6.00 -0.98
C GLY A 161 2.09 6.43 -1.95
N ASN A 162 3.37 6.34 -1.59
CA ASN A 162 4.49 6.58 -2.51
C ASN A 162 4.70 5.37 -3.44
N ASN A 163 3.74 5.12 -4.32
CA ASN A 163 3.71 3.96 -5.21
C ASN A 163 4.92 3.90 -6.16
N GLU A 164 5.53 5.03 -6.53
CA GLU A 164 6.74 5.04 -7.36
C GLU A 164 7.98 4.52 -6.61
N ALA A 165 8.11 4.87 -5.31
CA ALA A 165 9.11 4.27 -4.44
C ALA A 165 8.87 2.76 -4.30
N PHE A 166 7.60 2.37 -4.10
CA PHE A 166 7.24 0.96 -4.00
C PHE A 166 7.56 0.19 -5.30
N GLN A 167 7.24 0.73 -6.48
CA GLN A 167 7.62 0.16 -7.78
C GLN A 167 9.14 -0.04 -7.91
N THR A 168 9.93 0.90 -7.39
CA THR A 168 11.39 0.80 -7.37
C THR A 168 11.85 -0.37 -6.51
N ALA A 169 11.26 -0.54 -5.33
CA ALA A 169 11.50 -1.69 -4.47
C ALA A 169 11.03 -3.00 -5.13
N ILE A 170 9.83 -3.04 -5.73
CA ILE A 170 9.27 -4.21 -6.43
C ILE A 170 10.23 -4.74 -7.49
N LYS A 171 10.83 -3.86 -8.31
CA LYS A 171 11.82 -4.27 -9.33
C LYS A 171 13.00 -5.01 -8.71
N GLN A 172 13.50 -4.55 -7.56
CA GLN A 172 14.60 -5.21 -6.85
C GLN A 172 14.16 -6.51 -6.16
N ILE A 173 12.98 -6.51 -5.55
CA ILE A 173 12.36 -7.68 -4.91
C ILE A 173 12.16 -8.81 -5.94
N ASN A 174 11.63 -8.49 -7.11
CA ASN A 174 11.42 -9.46 -8.21
C ASN A 174 12.75 -10.10 -8.67
N LEU A 175 13.86 -9.35 -8.65
CA LEU A 175 15.19 -9.89 -8.95
C LEU A 175 15.70 -10.83 -7.85
N ALA A 176 15.35 -10.57 -6.58
CA ALA A 176 15.71 -11.41 -5.45
C ALA A 176 14.89 -12.71 -5.36
N LYS A 177 13.74 -12.78 -6.04
CA LYS A 177 12.85 -13.95 -6.14
C LYS A 177 12.47 -14.55 -4.78
N PRO A 178 11.97 -13.75 -3.81
CA PRO A 178 11.43 -14.31 -2.58
C PRO A 178 10.18 -15.17 -2.84
N ASP A 179 9.82 -16.00 -1.85
CA ASP A 179 8.58 -16.77 -1.84
C ASP A 179 7.34 -15.87 -1.78
N PHE A 180 7.44 -14.75 -1.07
CA PHE A 180 6.41 -13.72 -0.91
C PHE A 180 7.02 -12.43 -0.33
N VAL A 181 6.20 -11.38 -0.31
CA VAL A 181 6.47 -10.10 0.37
C VAL A 181 5.51 -9.95 1.55
N VAL A 182 6.00 -9.38 2.66
CA VAL A 182 5.18 -8.88 3.76
C VAL A 182 5.29 -7.36 3.83
N HIS A 183 4.15 -6.67 3.76
CA HIS A 183 4.07 -5.24 4.01
C HIS A 183 3.60 -4.96 5.44
N VAL A 184 4.45 -4.33 6.27
CA VAL A 184 4.20 -4.12 7.72
C VAL A 184 3.38 -2.86 8.03
N GLY A 185 2.35 -2.58 7.22
CA GLY A 185 1.41 -1.46 7.43
C GLY A 185 1.85 -0.11 6.88
N ASP A 186 0.92 0.85 6.97
CA ASP A 186 0.96 2.17 6.32
C ASP A 186 1.20 2.04 4.81
N LEU A 187 0.30 1.27 4.18
CA LEU A 187 0.25 1.06 2.73
C LEU A 187 -0.13 2.36 2.03
N THR A 188 -1.14 3.02 2.59
CA THR A 188 -1.82 4.19 2.06
C THR A 188 -1.62 5.41 2.94
N PRO A 189 -1.84 6.62 2.42
CA PRO A 189 -1.78 7.84 3.21
C PRO A 189 -2.92 7.98 4.23
N SER A 190 -4.15 7.56 3.89
CA SER A 190 -5.33 7.83 4.71
C SER A 190 -6.39 6.73 4.72
N GLY A 191 -6.14 5.59 4.06
CA GLY A 191 -7.04 4.44 4.04
C GLY A 191 -8.24 4.59 3.12
N GLN A 192 -8.26 5.57 2.22
CA GLN A 192 -9.37 5.70 1.26
C GLN A 192 -9.41 4.49 0.31
N GLU A 193 -10.59 4.17 -0.20
CA GLU A 193 -10.74 3.00 -1.07
C GLU A 193 -9.91 3.15 -2.35
N GLU A 194 -9.87 4.35 -2.93
CA GLU A 194 -9.09 4.65 -4.13
C GLU A 194 -7.57 4.50 -3.88
N GLU A 195 -7.08 4.95 -2.72
CA GLU A 195 -5.66 4.79 -2.33
C GLU A 195 -5.28 3.31 -2.19
N MET A 196 -6.19 2.51 -1.61
CA MET A 196 -6.01 1.07 -1.47
C MET A 196 -6.00 0.37 -2.83
N VAL A 197 -6.88 0.78 -3.75
CA VAL A 197 -6.91 0.29 -5.13
C VAL A 197 -5.61 0.64 -5.86
N ASP A 198 -5.10 1.86 -5.73
CA ASP A 198 -3.83 2.29 -6.34
C ASP A 198 -2.63 1.51 -5.80
N PHE A 199 -2.59 1.28 -4.48
CA PHE A 199 -1.60 0.41 -3.84
C PHE A 199 -1.69 -1.02 -4.41
N LEU A 200 -2.89 -1.57 -4.51
CA LEU A 200 -3.12 -2.91 -5.04
C LEU A 200 -2.66 -3.03 -6.50
N GLN A 201 -3.00 -2.06 -7.36
CA GLN A 201 -2.54 -2.03 -8.75
C GLN A 201 -1.02 -2.03 -8.84
N THR A 202 -0.36 -1.23 -8.00
CA THR A 202 1.11 -1.22 -7.91
C THR A 202 1.66 -2.57 -7.47
N SER A 203 1.05 -3.19 -6.46
CA SER A 203 1.47 -4.50 -5.93
C SER A 203 1.37 -5.65 -6.95
N GLN A 204 0.53 -5.52 -7.98
CA GLN A 204 0.39 -6.52 -9.04
C GLN A 204 1.65 -6.68 -9.91
N GLU A 205 2.59 -5.73 -9.84
CA GLU A 205 3.90 -5.86 -10.50
C GLU A 205 4.82 -6.89 -9.81
N LEU A 206 4.48 -7.35 -8.60
CA LEU A 206 5.22 -8.41 -7.92
C LEU A 206 5.05 -9.75 -8.61
N PHE A 207 6.15 -10.51 -8.67
CA PHE A 207 6.17 -11.88 -9.18
C PHE A 207 5.84 -12.92 -8.09
N CYS A 208 5.58 -12.48 -6.87
CA CYS A 208 5.22 -13.35 -5.75
C CYS A 208 4.07 -12.72 -4.95
N PRO A 209 3.36 -13.50 -4.12
CA PRO A 209 2.30 -12.97 -3.26
C PRO A 209 2.78 -11.85 -2.33
N LEU A 210 1.87 -10.92 -2.03
CA LEU A 210 2.02 -9.89 -1.00
C LEU A 210 0.98 -10.12 0.11
N TYR A 211 1.48 -10.24 1.34
CA TYR A 211 0.71 -10.26 2.57
C TYR A 211 0.96 -8.95 3.33
N SER A 212 0.02 -8.52 4.16
CA SER A 212 0.13 -7.24 4.86
C SER A 212 -0.52 -7.27 6.25
N VAL A 213 -0.18 -6.26 7.05
CA VAL A 213 -0.99 -5.80 8.19
C VAL A 213 -1.44 -4.36 7.90
N PRO A 214 -2.56 -3.88 8.47
CA PRO A 214 -2.92 -2.47 8.37
C PRO A 214 -2.04 -1.63 9.30
N GLY A 215 -1.70 -0.42 8.87
CA GLY A 215 -1.11 0.61 9.72
C GLY A 215 -2.10 1.68 10.16
N ASN A 216 -1.65 2.63 10.98
CA ASN A 216 -2.53 3.66 11.53
C ASN A 216 -3.00 4.66 10.46
N HIS A 217 -2.32 4.77 9.31
CA HIS A 217 -2.79 5.54 8.16
C HIS A 217 -3.88 4.80 7.38
N ASP A 218 -3.78 3.49 7.26
CA ASP A 218 -4.70 2.63 6.50
C ASP A 218 -6.13 2.58 7.06
N VAL A 219 -6.32 2.97 8.32
CA VAL A 219 -7.61 2.91 9.02
C VAL A 219 -8.26 4.27 9.28
N LYS A 220 -7.62 5.38 8.88
CA LYS A 220 -8.09 6.75 9.23
C LYS A 220 -9.48 7.07 8.69
N SER A 221 -9.78 6.67 7.45
CA SER A 221 -11.04 7.01 6.78
C SER A 221 -12.18 6.03 7.10
N SER A 222 -11.86 4.74 7.28
CA SER A 222 -12.86 3.67 7.23
C SER A 222 -12.82 2.70 8.40
N GLN A 223 -11.95 2.91 9.41
CA GLN A 223 -11.74 1.95 10.51
C GLN A 223 -11.53 0.52 9.98
N SER A 224 -10.47 0.31 9.19
CA SER A 224 -10.09 -0.95 8.50
C SER A 224 -11.03 -1.50 7.42
N ALA A 225 -12.26 -0.99 7.25
CA ALA A 225 -13.21 -1.55 6.30
C ALA A 225 -12.69 -1.72 4.86
N HIS A 226 -12.00 -0.72 4.29
CA HIS A 226 -11.43 -0.85 2.94
C HIS A 226 -10.26 -1.85 2.89
N TYR A 227 -9.41 -1.86 3.91
CA TYR A 227 -8.34 -2.84 4.04
C TYR A 227 -8.89 -4.27 4.08
N GLU A 228 -9.90 -4.53 4.92
CA GLU A 228 -10.51 -5.85 5.09
C GLU A 228 -11.28 -6.32 3.86
N LYS A 229 -11.86 -5.38 3.12
CA LYS A 229 -12.53 -5.64 1.84
C LYS A 229 -11.54 -6.04 0.74
N LEU A 230 -10.39 -5.37 0.66
CA LEU A 230 -9.52 -5.42 -0.51
C LEU A 230 -8.27 -6.29 -0.32
N LEU A 231 -7.74 -6.41 0.89
CA LEU A 231 -6.42 -7.02 1.14
C LEU A 231 -6.49 -8.31 1.95
N ALA A 232 -6.94 -8.22 3.20
CA ALA A 232 -6.90 -9.33 4.14
C ALA A 232 -7.78 -9.07 5.39
N PRO A 233 -8.19 -10.10 6.15
CA PRO A 233 -8.75 -9.92 7.49
C PRO A 233 -7.81 -9.09 8.39
N ALA A 234 -8.37 -8.43 9.41
CA ALA A 234 -7.60 -7.59 10.34
C ALA A 234 -6.37 -8.33 10.93
N TYR A 235 -6.55 -9.58 11.37
CA TYR A 235 -5.47 -10.45 11.84
C TYR A 235 -5.66 -11.87 11.31
N TYR A 236 -4.55 -12.53 11.00
CA TYR A 236 -4.56 -13.86 10.39
C TYR A 236 -3.22 -14.57 10.57
N THR A 237 -3.16 -15.85 10.19
CA THR A 237 -1.93 -16.64 10.26
C THR A 237 -1.88 -17.66 9.13
N PHE A 238 -0.66 -18.01 8.75
CA PHE A 238 -0.38 -19.15 7.89
C PHE A 238 1.02 -19.69 8.16
N ASP A 239 1.28 -20.89 7.66
CA ASP A 239 2.55 -21.59 7.83
C ASP A 239 3.46 -21.40 6.62
N TRP A 240 4.76 -21.25 6.88
CA TRP A 240 5.84 -21.23 5.89
C TRP A 240 7.08 -21.94 6.43
N GLY A 241 7.47 -23.05 5.79
CA GLY A 241 8.58 -23.90 6.24
C GLY A 241 8.32 -24.51 7.62
N VAL A 242 9.12 -24.09 8.62
CA VAL A 242 8.95 -24.46 10.04
C VAL A 242 8.29 -23.36 10.88
N ASN A 243 7.89 -22.26 10.24
CA ASN A 243 7.35 -21.08 10.89
C ASN A 243 5.84 -20.99 10.74
N SER A 244 5.17 -20.53 11.78
CA SER A 244 3.86 -19.90 11.72
C SER A 244 4.07 -18.38 11.67
N LEU A 245 3.55 -17.75 10.63
CA LEU A 245 3.57 -16.31 10.47
C LEU A 245 2.25 -15.77 11.03
N VAL A 246 2.33 -14.83 11.96
CA VAL A 246 1.20 -14.28 12.70
C VAL A 246 1.12 -12.79 12.39
N PHE A 247 0.02 -12.37 11.78
CA PHE A 247 -0.25 -11.00 11.36
C PHE A 247 -1.27 -10.41 12.33
N LEU A 248 -0.89 -9.35 13.03
CA LEU A 248 -1.71 -8.69 14.04
C LEU A 248 -2.02 -7.25 13.61
N ASP A 249 -3.25 -6.80 13.88
CA ASP A 249 -3.66 -5.42 13.68
C ASP A 249 -3.48 -4.64 14.98
N ASN A 250 -2.48 -3.76 14.98
CA ASN A 250 -2.29 -2.75 16.02
C ASN A 250 -2.36 -1.32 15.48
N SER A 251 -3.06 -1.11 14.35
CA SER A 251 -3.25 0.20 13.71
C SER A 251 -3.92 1.24 14.63
N SER A 252 -4.65 0.78 15.65
CA SER A 252 -5.27 1.63 16.69
C SER A 252 -4.31 2.05 17.82
N GLY A 253 -3.07 1.55 17.83
CA GLY A 253 -2.12 1.72 18.93
C GLY A 253 -2.28 0.74 20.09
N SER A 254 -3.13 -0.30 19.93
CA SER A 254 -3.37 -1.35 20.92
C SER A 254 -3.52 -2.74 20.26
N LEU A 255 -3.46 -3.79 21.06
CA LEU A 255 -3.79 -5.17 20.68
C LEU A 255 -4.91 -5.68 21.59
N SER A 256 -5.97 -6.24 21.00
CA SER A 256 -7.09 -6.77 21.77
C SER A 256 -6.74 -8.08 22.49
N ARG A 257 -7.54 -8.48 23.47
CA ARG A 257 -7.35 -9.75 24.18
C ARG A 257 -7.49 -10.95 23.24
N GLU A 258 -8.39 -10.84 22.25
CA GLU A 258 -8.62 -11.84 21.23
C GLU A 258 -7.37 -12.03 20.36
N GLN A 259 -6.72 -10.93 19.94
CA GLN A 259 -5.47 -10.98 19.18
C GLN A 259 -4.30 -11.55 19.99
N LEU A 260 -4.20 -11.21 21.29
CA LEU A 260 -3.20 -11.78 22.19
C LEU A 260 -3.44 -13.29 22.42
N SER A 261 -4.69 -13.71 22.57
CA SER A 261 -5.04 -15.14 22.62
C SER A 261 -4.66 -15.85 21.32
N PHE A 262 -4.99 -15.25 20.18
CA PHE A 262 -4.65 -15.76 18.85
C PHE A 262 -3.14 -15.95 18.67
N LEU A 263 -2.32 -15.00 19.13
CA LEU A 263 -0.86 -15.13 19.15
C LEU A 263 -0.40 -16.33 20.00
N GLY A 264 -0.98 -16.49 21.21
CA GLY A 264 -0.69 -17.61 22.09
C GLY A 264 -1.00 -18.96 21.43
N ASP A 265 -2.16 -19.08 20.80
CA ASP A 265 -2.59 -20.29 20.09
C ASP A 265 -1.68 -20.62 18.90
N ALA A 266 -1.23 -19.61 18.15
CA ALA A 266 -0.32 -19.79 17.03
C ALA A 266 1.08 -20.24 17.48
N ALA A 267 1.62 -19.60 18.52
CA ALA A 267 2.93 -19.93 19.08
C ALA A 267 2.97 -21.28 19.82
N GLY A 268 1.83 -21.74 20.37
CA GLY A 268 1.71 -23.00 21.09
C GLY A 268 1.72 -24.27 20.21
N LYS A 269 1.62 -24.16 18.88
CA LYS A 269 1.47 -25.31 17.95
C LYS A 269 2.77 -26.06 17.61
N GLY A 270 3.85 -25.85 18.37
CA GLY A 270 5.13 -26.56 18.18
C GLY A 270 5.97 -26.10 16.98
N ARG A 271 5.52 -25.08 16.24
CA ARG A 271 6.27 -24.39 15.19
C ARG A 271 6.98 -23.16 15.76
N LYS A 272 7.93 -22.60 15.01
CA LYS A 272 8.51 -21.28 15.33
C LYS A 272 7.56 -20.19 14.90
N THR A 273 7.60 -19.03 15.56
CA THR A 273 6.66 -17.96 15.28
C THR A 273 7.39 -16.69 14.86
N LEU A 274 6.91 -16.12 13.75
CA LEU A 274 7.28 -14.79 13.26
C LEU A 274 6.03 -13.91 13.39
N VAL A 275 6.15 -12.80 14.11
CA VAL A 275 5.03 -11.87 14.32
C VAL A 275 5.23 -10.65 13.43
N PHE A 276 4.16 -10.21 12.78
CA PHE A 276 4.10 -9.00 11.97
C PHE A 276 2.98 -8.11 12.52
N MET A 277 3.31 -6.87 12.81
CA MET A 277 2.39 -5.82 13.26
C MET A 277 2.90 -4.49 12.73
N HIS A 278 2.13 -3.40 12.82
CA HIS A 278 2.57 -2.12 12.28
C HIS A 278 3.38 -1.30 13.29
N MET A 279 2.79 -0.97 14.45
CA MET A 279 3.44 -0.11 15.45
C MET A 279 4.39 -0.92 16.34
N PRO A 280 5.61 -0.45 16.64
CA PRO A 280 6.49 -1.14 17.57
C PRO A 280 5.98 -1.02 19.03
N VAL A 281 6.39 -1.96 19.88
CA VAL A 281 6.15 -1.91 21.33
C VAL A 281 7.13 -0.98 22.07
N VAL A 282 8.24 -0.61 21.42
CA VAL A 282 9.28 0.30 21.92
C VAL A 282 9.74 1.14 20.74
N ASP A 283 9.76 2.47 20.89
CA ASP A 283 10.29 3.37 19.87
C ASP A 283 11.83 3.25 19.82
N PRO A 284 12.42 2.80 18.69
CA PRO A 284 13.85 2.59 18.58
C PRO A 284 14.67 3.90 18.62
N ARG A 285 14.04 5.07 18.43
CA ARG A 285 14.72 6.37 18.52
C ARG A 285 15.06 6.74 19.97
N GLY A 286 14.31 6.20 20.93
CA GLY A 286 14.40 6.57 22.34
C GLY A 286 13.98 8.01 22.63
N GLY A 287 14.26 8.49 23.85
CA GLY A 287 13.93 9.86 24.30
C GLY A 287 12.55 9.99 24.94
N THR A 288 12.06 11.23 25.06
CA THR A 288 10.78 11.55 25.71
C THR A 288 9.59 11.61 24.75
N ASP A 289 9.85 11.57 23.45
CA ASP A 289 8.86 11.69 22.38
C ASP A 289 8.51 10.32 21.79
N ASP A 290 7.95 9.46 22.63
CA ASP A 290 7.64 8.06 22.32
C ASP A 290 6.50 7.95 21.30
N HIS A 291 6.81 7.45 20.10
CA HIS A 291 5.83 7.17 19.03
C HIS A 291 5.53 5.67 18.88
N ALA A 292 5.81 4.84 19.89
CA ALA A 292 5.39 3.45 19.90
C ALA A 292 3.86 3.29 20.12
N MET A 293 3.41 2.04 20.24
CA MET A 293 2.05 1.73 20.70
C MET A 293 1.64 2.55 21.94
N THR A 294 0.42 3.09 21.90
CA THR A 294 -0.11 4.04 22.89
C THR A 294 -0.73 3.33 24.09
N ASP A 295 -1.32 2.15 23.91
CA ASP A 295 -1.88 1.37 25.01
C ASP A 295 -0.78 0.60 25.77
N LYS A 296 -0.34 1.20 26.89
CA LYS A 296 0.72 0.63 27.71
C LYS A 296 0.33 -0.69 28.40
N VAL A 297 -0.96 -0.97 28.60
CA VAL A 297 -1.42 -2.26 29.17
C VAL A 297 -1.30 -3.36 28.13
N ALA A 298 -1.74 -3.09 26.89
CA ALA A 298 -1.56 -4.02 25.78
C ALA A 298 -0.08 -4.29 25.51
N VAL A 299 0.76 -3.24 25.53
CA VAL A 299 2.23 -3.38 25.39
C VAL A 299 2.82 -4.28 26.48
N ALA A 300 2.50 -4.03 27.76
CA ALA A 300 3.01 -4.85 28.86
C ALA A 300 2.55 -6.30 28.76
N THR A 301 1.31 -6.53 28.36
CA THR A 301 0.73 -7.88 28.18
C THR A 301 1.43 -8.60 27.03
N PHE A 302 1.60 -7.95 25.89
CA PHE A 302 2.33 -8.49 24.73
C PHE A 302 3.77 -8.83 25.07
N LEU A 303 4.51 -7.92 25.73
CA LEU A 303 5.90 -8.16 26.13
C LEU A 303 6.03 -9.33 27.11
N THR A 304 5.11 -9.46 28.07
CA THR A 304 5.07 -10.60 29.00
C THR A 304 4.82 -11.90 28.25
N GLN A 305 3.83 -11.92 27.36
CA GLN A 305 3.50 -13.10 26.57
C GLN A 305 4.66 -13.50 25.63
N VAL A 306 5.31 -12.54 24.97
CA VAL A 306 6.48 -12.79 24.12
C VAL A 306 7.65 -13.33 24.93
N HIS A 307 7.87 -12.82 26.15
CA HIS A 307 8.88 -13.34 27.07
C HIS A 307 8.60 -14.80 27.45
N GLU A 308 7.36 -15.13 27.84
CA GLU A 308 6.96 -16.49 28.20
C GLU A 308 7.07 -17.47 27.03
N LEU A 309 6.80 -16.99 25.81
CA LEU A 309 6.82 -17.76 24.57
C LEU A 309 8.12 -17.59 23.77
N ASN A 310 9.19 -17.06 24.35
CA ASN A 310 10.44 -16.75 23.64
C ASN A 310 11.17 -17.97 23.06
N LYS A 311 10.80 -19.19 23.49
CA LYS A 311 11.28 -20.44 22.88
C LYS A 311 10.59 -20.73 21.55
N ASN A 312 9.45 -20.11 21.28
CA ASN A 312 8.61 -20.29 20.11
C ASN A 312 8.66 -19.06 19.21
N ILE A 313 8.41 -17.88 19.77
CA ILE A 313 8.50 -16.59 19.08
C ILE A 313 9.96 -16.20 18.97
N ARG A 314 10.47 -16.04 17.74
CA ARG A 314 11.87 -15.67 17.50
C ARG A 314 12.06 -14.28 16.93
N THR A 315 11.06 -13.75 16.21
CA THR A 315 11.16 -12.43 15.58
C THR A 315 9.83 -11.71 15.55
N VAL A 316 9.85 -10.41 15.84
CA VAL A 316 8.74 -9.47 15.72
C VAL A 316 9.13 -8.37 14.72
N PHE A 317 8.41 -8.29 13.61
CA PHE A 317 8.57 -7.27 12.58
C PHE A 317 7.55 -6.15 12.74
N ASN A 318 7.99 -4.92 12.53
CA ASN A 318 7.13 -3.73 12.55
C ASN A 318 7.62 -2.64 11.58
N GLY A 319 6.77 -1.62 11.37
CA GLY A 319 7.04 -0.41 10.60
C GLY A 319 6.90 0.82 11.50
N HIS A 320 6.11 1.80 11.05
CA HIS A 320 5.64 2.99 11.77
C HIS A 320 6.72 4.05 12.07
N ILE A 321 7.87 3.61 12.56
CA ILE A 321 9.02 4.49 12.81
C ILE A 321 9.87 4.46 11.54
N HIS A 322 9.87 5.57 10.80
CA HIS A 322 10.38 5.61 9.42
C HIS A 322 11.92 5.55 9.34
N LEU A 323 12.48 4.40 9.70
CA LEU A 323 13.90 4.03 9.70
C LEU A 323 14.04 2.50 9.68
N TYR A 324 15.27 2.04 9.54
CA TYR A 324 15.65 0.66 9.84
C TYR A 324 16.23 0.57 11.26
N ASP A 325 15.70 -0.33 12.08
CA ASP A 325 16.33 -0.70 13.36
C ASP A 325 16.22 -2.20 13.62
N GLN A 326 17.16 -2.72 14.40
CA GLN A 326 17.05 -4.07 14.93
C GLN A 326 17.68 -4.18 16.33
N TYR A 327 17.01 -4.91 17.21
CA TYR A 327 17.54 -5.25 18.52
C TYR A 327 17.08 -6.64 18.96
N GLN A 328 17.68 -7.16 20.04
CA GLN A 328 17.26 -8.41 20.65
C GLN A 328 16.90 -8.18 22.11
N LYS A 329 15.82 -8.83 22.56
CA LYS A 329 15.37 -8.84 23.96
C LYS A 329 14.82 -10.22 24.29
N ASP A 330 15.30 -10.80 25.39
CA ASP A 330 14.86 -12.12 25.89
C ASP A 330 14.92 -13.25 24.86
N GLY A 331 15.91 -13.21 23.95
CA GLY A 331 16.08 -14.20 22.88
C GLY A 331 15.18 -13.98 21.66
N VAL A 332 14.37 -12.91 21.65
CA VAL A 332 13.51 -12.51 20.54
C VAL A 332 14.13 -11.33 19.80
N GLN A 333 14.20 -11.42 18.47
CA GLN A 333 14.65 -10.34 17.60
C GLN A 333 13.49 -9.39 17.29
N TYR A 334 13.71 -8.10 17.38
CA TYR A 334 12.77 -7.06 16.98
C TYR A 334 13.37 -6.32 15.79
N VAL A 335 12.57 -6.12 14.76
CA VAL A 335 13.03 -5.53 13.48
C VAL A 335 12.02 -4.48 13.05
N THR A 336 12.49 -3.24 12.92
CA THR A 336 11.73 -2.12 12.38
C THR A 336 12.16 -1.88 10.93
N SER A 337 11.18 -1.84 10.02
CA SER A 337 11.38 -1.69 8.57
C SER A 337 10.47 -0.60 7.99
N GLY A 338 10.52 0.63 8.54
CA GLY A 338 9.63 1.72 8.15
C GLY A 338 10.14 2.62 7.01
N GLY A 339 11.10 2.15 6.21
CA GLY A 339 11.75 2.95 5.16
C GLY A 339 11.16 2.79 3.77
N GLY A 340 9.97 2.24 3.59
CA GLY A 340 9.46 1.82 2.27
C GLY A 340 9.09 2.95 1.31
N GLY A 341 8.82 4.17 1.80
CA GLY A 341 8.53 5.31 0.92
C GLY A 341 8.18 6.63 1.62
N ALA A 342 7.72 6.58 2.87
CA ALA A 342 7.42 7.75 3.69
C ALA A 342 8.68 8.53 4.11
N SER A 343 8.50 9.77 4.57
CA SER A 343 9.60 10.65 4.98
C SER A 343 10.31 10.10 6.23
N LEU A 344 11.63 10.00 6.17
CA LEU A 344 12.44 9.32 7.19
C LEU A 344 12.53 10.10 8.51
N TYR A 345 12.61 9.38 9.63
CA TYR A 345 12.66 9.95 10.99
C TYR A 345 14.06 10.03 11.61
N ALA A 346 15.08 9.65 10.85
CA ALA A 346 16.46 9.61 11.32
C ALA A 346 17.43 9.98 10.19
N GLU A 347 18.67 10.29 10.58
CA GLU A 347 19.79 10.39 9.65
C GLU A 347 20.24 8.99 9.20
N ALA A 348 20.98 8.92 8.09
CA ALA A 348 21.35 7.66 7.46
C ALA A 348 22.20 6.74 8.36
N ASP A 349 23.04 7.29 9.23
CA ASP A 349 23.85 6.54 10.20
C ASP A 349 23.03 5.92 11.34
N LYS A 350 21.80 6.38 11.52
CA LYS A 350 20.81 5.88 12.49
C LYS A 350 19.68 5.10 11.82
N GLY A 351 19.92 4.55 10.63
CA GLY A 351 18.93 3.75 9.90
C GLY A 351 17.96 4.57 9.04
N GLY A 352 18.13 5.89 8.95
CA GLY A 352 17.31 6.77 8.14
C GLY A 352 17.64 6.70 6.65
N TYR A 353 17.19 5.63 6.00
CA TYR A 353 17.30 5.44 4.56
C TYR A 353 16.15 4.59 4.02
N HIS A 354 15.83 4.75 2.74
CA HIS A 354 14.82 3.92 2.10
C HIS A 354 15.33 2.50 1.84
N HIS A 355 14.55 1.50 2.21
CA HIS A 355 14.98 0.10 2.16
C HIS A 355 13.82 -0.89 2.08
N TRP A 356 14.16 -2.11 1.71
CA TRP A 356 13.39 -3.32 1.95
C TRP A 356 14.33 -4.41 2.47
N LEU A 357 13.80 -5.38 3.20
CA LEU A 357 14.58 -6.46 3.81
C LEU A 357 14.39 -7.76 3.03
N LEU A 358 15.47 -8.49 2.78
CA LEU A 358 15.40 -9.89 2.37
C LEU A 358 15.69 -10.76 3.58
N ILE A 359 14.73 -11.58 3.96
CA ILE A 359 14.77 -12.46 5.11
C ILE A 359 15.00 -13.88 4.64
N ARG A 360 16.03 -14.55 5.15
CA ARG A 360 16.27 -15.98 4.90
C ARG A 360 16.17 -16.77 6.18
N ASP A 361 15.45 -17.88 6.12
CA ASP A 361 15.45 -18.85 7.19
C ASP A 361 16.50 -19.93 6.92
N LEU A 362 17.62 -19.83 7.62
CA LEU A 362 18.72 -20.78 7.51
C LEU A 362 18.45 -22.08 8.31
N GLY A 363 17.30 -22.19 8.99
CA GLY A 363 16.84 -23.36 9.71
C GLY A 363 17.42 -23.51 11.12
N GLY A 364 16.76 -24.31 11.96
CA GLY A 364 17.14 -24.49 13.37
C GLY A 364 16.64 -23.36 14.29
N ASN A 365 17.33 -23.16 15.42
CA ASN A 365 17.00 -22.13 16.43
C ASN A 365 17.85 -20.86 16.28
N ILE A 366 18.45 -20.62 15.11
CA ILE A 366 19.26 -19.43 14.86
C ILE A 366 18.37 -18.22 14.50
N PRO A 367 18.83 -16.99 14.81
CA PRO A 367 18.20 -15.77 14.31
C PRO A 367 18.07 -15.79 12.78
N LEU A 368 17.07 -15.07 12.27
CA LEU A 368 16.89 -14.91 10.84
C LEU A 368 18.08 -14.17 10.21
N ASP A 369 18.48 -14.57 9.01
CA ASP A 369 19.42 -13.79 8.20
C ASP A 369 18.65 -12.64 7.57
N ILE A 370 19.00 -11.40 7.95
CA ILE A 370 18.35 -10.18 7.49
C ILE A 370 19.32 -9.38 6.65
N LYS A 371 19.05 -9.32 5.34
CA LYS A 371 19.78 -8.45 4.42
C LYS A 371 18.98 -7.17 4.17
N VAL A 372 19.53 -6.03 4.57
CA VAL A 372 18.98 -4.71 4.24
C VAL A 372 19.35 -4.36 2.79
N ASN A 373 18.36 -4.09 1.94
CA ASN A 373 18.58 -3.64 0.57
C ASN A 373 18.09 -2.19 0.46
N GLN A 374 19.03 -1.25 0.45
CA GLN A 374 18.73 0.16 0.31
C GLN A 374 18.40 0.50 -1.14
N PHE A 375 17.49 1.44 -1.34
CA PHE A 375 17.18 1.99 -2.66
C PHE A 375 16.98 3.50 -2.56
N GLN A 376 17.08 4.16 -3.71
CA GLN A 376 16.71 5.56 -3.82
C GLN A 376 15.35 5.61 -4.50
N PRO A 377 14.30 6.14 -3.86
CA PRO A 377 13.06 6.38 -4.56
C PRO A 377 13.33 7.36 -5.70
N PRO A 378 12.54 7.31 -6.79
CA PRO A 378 12.64 8.33 -7.80
C PRO A 378 12.42 9.71 -7.16
N PRO A 379 12.98 10.78 -7.72
CA PRO A 379 12.59 12.13 -7.34
C PRO A 379 11.06 12.19 -7.42
N ARG A 380 10.41 12.56 -6.31
CA ARG A 380 8.95 12.62 -6.27
C ARG A 380 8.48 13.48 -7.44
N ARG A 381 7.43 13.08 -8.14
CA ARG A 381 6.86 13.96 -9.16
C ARG A 381 6.39 15.24 -8.49
N ASP A 382 6.94 16.36 -8.93
CA ASP A 382 6.58 17.71 -8.50
C ASP A 382 5.25 18.15 -9.14
N SER A 383 4.29 17.22 -9.28
CA SER A 383 2.99 17.48 -9.88
C SER A 383 1.94 17.78 -8.82
N LEU A 384 1.06 18.72 -9.13
CA LEU A 384 -0.05 19.11 -8.26
C LEU A 384 -1.38 18.75 -8.93
N THR A 385 -2.19 17.97 -8.23
CA THR A 385 -3.57 17.69 -8.68
C THR A 385 -4.50 18.79 -8.19
N LEU A 386 -5.31 19.33 -9.10
CA LEU A 386 -6.41 20.24 -8.80
C LEU A 386 -7.71 19.51 -9.11
N SER A 387 -8.71 19.62 -8.24
CA SER A 387 -10.07 19.13 -8.53
C SER A 387 -11.14 20.07 -8.01
N GLY A 388 -12.20 20.29 -8.78
CA GLY A 388 -13.31 21.17 -8.42
C GLY A 388 -14.44 21.12 -9.46
N LEU A 389 -15.30 22.15 -9.46
CA LEU A 389 -16.49 22.23 -10.31
C LEU A 389 -16.19 22.12 -11.82
N GLY A 390 -15.02 22.58 -12.24
CA GLY A 390 -14.54 22.53 -13.63
C GLY A 390 -13.86 21.22 -14.03
N GLY A 391 -13.84 20.21 -13.16
CA GLY A 391 -13.17 18.92 -13.37
C GLY A 391 -11.86 18.78 -12.59
N SER A 392 -11.00 17.86 -13.02
CA SER A 392 -9.70 17.62 -12.40
C SER A 392 -8.56 17.78 -13.41
N PHE A 393 -7.48 18.43 -12.98
CA PHE A 393 -6.28 18.70 -13.77
C PHE A 393 -5.05 18.34 -12.96
N ILE A 394 -4.03 17.79 -13.62
CA ILE A 394 -2.71 17.58 -13.03
C ILE A 394 -1.78 18.62 -13.64
N LEU A 395 -1.17 19.44 -12.81
CA LEU A 395 -0.14 20.39 -13.21
C LEU A 395 1.22 19.72 -13.06
N ASP A 396 2.02 19.74 -14.13
CA ASP A 396 3.43 19.35 -14.06
C ASP A 396 4.34 20.51 -13.61
N ASP A 397 5.62 20.23 -13.39
CA ASP A 397 6.62 21.19 -12.93
C ASP A 397 6.75 22.41 -13.87
N GLN A 398 6.65 22.22 -15.19
CA GLN A 398 6.73 23.33 -16.13
C GLN A 398 5.52 24.25 -16.00
N GLN A 399 4.32 23.68 -15.92
CA GLN A 399 3.08 24.44 -15.74
C GLN A 399 3.06 25.18 -14.40
N ILE A 400 3.59 24.57 -13.33
CA ILE A 400 3.71 25.21 -12.03
C ILE A 400 4.70 26.38 -12.10
N LYS A 401 5.86 26.21 -12.74
CA LYS A 401 6.83 27.31 -12.95
C LYS A 401 6.27 28.46 -13.77
N GLU A 402 5.48 28.18 -14.81
CA GLU A 402 4.80 29.20 -15.61
C GLU A 402 3.79 29.98 -14.76
N LEU A 403 3.00 29.30 -13.93
CA LEU A 403 2.04 29.93 -13.02
C LEU A 403 2.73 30.72 -11.90
N ASP A 404 3.82 30.21 -11.33
CA ASP A 404 4.64 30.91 -10.35
C ASP A 404 5.24 32.18 -10.96
N THR A 405 5.74 32.13 -12.20
CA THR A 405 6.24 33.32 -12.90
C THR A 405 5.15 34.37 -13.10
N LEU A 406 3.91 33.95 -13.41
CA LEU A 406 2.82 34.85 -13.73
C LEU A 406 2.15 35.48 -12.50
N TYR A 407 2.01 34.72 -11.43
CA TYR A 407 1.23 35.10 -10.25
C TYR A 407 2.06 35.21 -8.97
N LYS A 408 3.40 35.20 -9.11
CA LYS A 408 4.35 35.14 -8.01
C LYS A 408 3.95 36.03 -6.83
N GLN A 409 3.90 35.41 -5.66
CA GLN A 409 3.93 36.12 -4.40
C GLN A 409 5.10 35.63 -3.57
N GLU A 410 5.76 36.56 -2.89
CA GLU A 410 6.94 36.30 -2.10
C GLU A 410 6.89 37.14 -0.82
N GLY A 411 7.21 36.52 0.31
CA GLY A 411 7.19 37.20 1.60
C GLY A 411 7.86 36.38 2.71
N PRO A 412 8.14 37.02 3.86
CA PRO A 412 8.56 36.29 5.04
C PRO A 412 7.42 35.39 5.55
N GLY A 413 7.78 34.26 6.14
CA GLY A 413 6.80 33.38 6.78
C GLY A 413 7.43 32.54 7.87
N SER A 414 6.63 32.21 8.86
CA SER A 414 6.88 31.28 9.94
C SER A 414 5.54 30.91 10.57
N PHE A 415 5.47 29.82 11.31
CA PHE A 415 4.23 29.39 11.95
C PHE A 415 4.46 28.92 13.38
N GLN A 416 3.48 29.16 14.23
CA GLN A 416 3.46 28.63 15.60
C GLN A 416 2.71 27.31 15.65
N ASN A 417 3.25 26.32 16.37
CA ASN A 417 2.59 25.06 16.58
C ASN A 417 1.67 25.11 17.83
N GLN A 418 0.77 24.13 18.03
CA GLN A 418 -0.19 24.09 19.15
C GLN A 418 0.49 24.05 20.53
N TYR A 419 1.78 23.71 20.57
CA TYR A 419 2.61 23.71 21.77
C TYR A 419 3.39 25.01 21.97
N GLY A 420 3.15 26.02 21.12
CA GLY A 420 3.77 27.34 21.19
C GLY A 420 5.14 27.45 20.51
N ASN A 421 5.65 26.40 19.87
CA ASN A 421 6.95 26.43 19.18
C ASN A 421 6.83 27.08 17.82
N ILE A 422 7.74 28.00 17.50
CA ILE A 422 7.81 28.66 16.19
C ILE A 422 8.75 27.89 15.27
N ASN A 423 8.30 27.59 14.05
CA ASN A 423 9.05 26.86 13.05
C ASN A 423 8.90 27.48 11.65
N GLY A 424 9.72 27.00 10.71
CA GLY A 424 9.59 27.34 9.29
C GLY A 424 9.97 28.78 8.95
N GLN A 425 10.78 29.46 9.77
CA GLN A 425 11.17 30.84 9.53
C GLN A 425 12.03 30.98 8.26
N GLY A 426 11.59 31.80 7.33
CA GLY A 426 12.33 32.14 6.12
C GLY A 426 11.48 32.92 5.12
N THR A 427 11.95 32.98 3.87
CA THR A 427 11.21 33.60 2.77
C THR A 427 10.54 32.52 1.94
N TYR A 428 9.23 32.60 1.79
CA TYR A 428 8.45 31.72 0.94
C TYR A 428 8.08 32.45 -0.34
N SER A 429 8.10 31.71 -1.45
CA SER A 429 7.61 32.19 -2.74
C SER A 429 6.73 31.14 -3.39
N GLY A 430 5.63 31.59 -3.99
CA GLY A 430 4.73 30.70 -4.70
C GLY A 430 3.48 31.37 -5.28
N ILE A 431 2.47 30.53 -5.53
CA ILE A 431 1.28 30.89 -6.29
C ILE A 431 0.10 31.07 -5.33
N PRO A 432 -0.67 32.17 -5.40
CA PRO A 432 -1.91 32.31 -4.64
C PRO A 432 -2.87 31.14 -4.89
N ILE A 433 -3.40 30.53 -3.84
CA ILE A 433 -4.27 29.36 -3.97
C ILE A 433 -5.48 29.64 -4.85
N GLY A 434 -6.11 30.81 -4.70
CA GLY A 434 -7.24 31.22 -5.55
C GLY A 434 -6.92 31.17 -7.05
N LYS A 435 -5.68 31.46 -7.47
CA LYS A 435 -5.25 31.39 -8.88
C LYS A 435 -5.10 29.98 -9.40
N LEU A 436 -4.74 29.04 -8.54
CA LEU A 436 -4.76 27.61 -8.89
C LEU A 436 -6.21 27.14 -9.03
N LEU A 437 -7.09 27.50 -8.10
CA LEU A 437 -8.48 27.05 -8.12
C LEU A 437 -9.28 27.59 -9.33
N GLU A 438 -8.95 28.76 -9.87
CA GLU A 438 -9.54 29.27 -11.13
C GLU A 438 -9.43 28.25 -12.29
N LYS A 439 -8.42 27.37 -12.30
CA LYS A 439 -8.26 26.31 -13.32
C LYS A 439 -9.33 25.22 -13.23
N VAL A 440 -9.91 25.02 -12.05
CA VAL A 440 -10.95 24.01 -11.77
C VAL A 440 -12.31 24.65 -11.49
N GLY A 441 -12.57 25.82 -12.06
CA GLY A 441 -13.86 26.52 -11.93
C GLY A 441 -13.98 27.40 -10.69
N GLY A 442 -12.91 27.58 -9.92
CA GLY A 442 -12.87 28.42 -8.73
C GLY A 442 -13.52 27.77 -7.51
N MET A 443 -13.84 28.61 -6.54
CA MET A 443 -14.44 28.24 -5.26
C MET A 443 -15.46 29.31 -4.85
N THR A 444 -16.52 28.93 -4.14
CA THR A 444 -17.55 29.84 -3.60
C THR A 444 -17.65 29.74 -2.08
N GLU A 445 -18.41 30.63 -1.43
CA GLU A 445 -18.66 30.63 0.02
C GLU A 445 -19.34 29.34 0.54
N HIS A 446 -19.93 28.53 -0.35
CA HIS A 446 -20.53 27.25 0.00
C HIS A 446 -19.57 26.08 -0.10
N ASN A 447 -18.35 26.32 -0.60
CA ASN A 447 -17.35 25.29 -0.80
C ASN A 447 -16.31 25.30 0.32
N LYS A 448 -15.63 24.17 0.45
CA LYS A 448 -14.39 24.06 1.23
C LYS A 448 -13.23 23.65 0.34
N LEU A 449 -12.05 24.13 0.66
CA LEU A 449 -10.81 23.63 0.08
C LEU A 449 -10.25 22.54 1.00
N VAL A 450 -10.08 21.34 0.48
CA VAL A 450 -9.33 20.25 1.12
C VAL A 450 -7.95 20.19 0.49
N VAL A 451 -6.93 20.42 1.30
CA VAL A 451 -5.53 20.28 0.89
C VAL A 451 -5.02 18.93 1.35
N HIS A 452 -4.45 18.16 0.42
CA HIS A 452 -3.91 16.83 0.68
C HIS A 452 -2.38 16.85 0.58
N SER A 453 -1.75 16.23 1.57
CA SER A 453 -0.31 16.01 1.65
C SER A 453 0.05 14.57 1.23
N VAL A 454 1.29 14.35 0.77
CA VAL A 454 1.82 13.01 0.46
C VAL A 454 1.70 12.05 1.64
N ASP A 455 1.89 12.53 2.87
CA ASP A 455 1.79 11.72 4.09
C ASP A 455 0.33 11.44 4.51
N GLY A 456 -0.64 11.80 3.67
CA GLY A 456 -2.07 11.59 3.91
C GLY A 456 -2.68 12.53 4.93
N TYR A 457 -1.91 13.51 5.40
CA TYR A 457 -2.48 14.63 6.12
C TYR A 457 -3.42 15.41 5.21
N GLN A 458 -4.60 15.73 5.71
CA GLN A 458 -5.57 16.59 5.06
C GLN A 458 -5.89 17.77 5.97
N GLN A 459 -6.06 18.95 5.37
CA GLN A 459 -6.50 20.15 6.06
C GLN A 459 -7.59 20.84 5.26
N GLU A 460 -8.69 21.15 5.95
CA GLU A 460 -9.77 21.95 5.37
C GLU A 460 -9.52 23.45 5.58
N PHE A 461 -9.88 24.22 4.56
CA PHE A 461 -9.89 25.67 4.54
C PHE A 461 -11.23 26.18 4.04
N GLU A 462 -11.75 27.18 4.74
CA GLU A 462 -12.97 27.87 4.34
C GLU A 462 -12.67 28.82 3.19
N TYR A 463 -13.72 29.22 2.46
CA TYR A 463 -13.61 30.19 1.37
C TYR A 463 -12.83 31.45 1.77
N THR A 464 -13.08 31.96 2.97
CA THR A 464 -12.43 33.17 3.50
C THR A 464 -10.97 32.97 3.88
N ASN A 465 -10.48 31.74 4.03
CA ASN A 465 -9.04 31.51 4.15
C ASN A 465 -8.34 31.63 2.80
N VAL A 466 -9.00 31.18 1.72
CA VAL A 466 -8.47 31.28 0.35
C VAL A 466 -8.57 32.72 -0.20
N TYR A 467 -9.64 33.43 0.18
CA TYR A 467 -9.91 34.82 -0.21
C TYR A 467 -10.04 35.72 1.05
N PRO A 468 -8.93 35.98 1.75
CA PRO A 468 -8.94 36.65 3.06
C PRO A 468 -9.37 38.12 3.00
N GLU A 469 -9.34 38.76 1.85
CA GLU A 469 -9.89 40.10 1.66
C GLU A 469 -11.42 40.16 1.83
N LYS A 470 -12.13 39.06 1.56
CA LYS A 470 -13.60 38.98 1.65
C LYS A 470 -14.11 39.02 3.10
N ALA A 471 -13.29 38.57 4.05
CA ALA A 471 -13.59 38.58 5.48
C ALA A 471 -12.82 39.67 6.26
N GLY A 472 -12.02 40.49 5.59
CA GLY A 472 -11.12 41.45 6.25
C GLY A 472 -9.95 40.79 6.98
N TRP A 473 -9.67 39.51 6.71
CA TRP A 473 -8.59 38.72 7.32
C TRP A 473 -7.23 38.98 6.68
N GLN A 474 -7.17 39.63 5.52
CA GLN A 474 -5.93 39.92 4.78
C GLN A 474 -4.83 40.53 5.66
N LYS A 475 -5.18 41.42 6.59
CA LYS A 475 -4.19 42.09 7.44
C LYS A 475 -3.53 41.15 8.47
N GLN A 476 -4.27 40.13 8.90
CA GLN A 476 -3.83 39.17 9.93
C GLN A 476 -3.22 37.93 9.28
N GLN A 477 -3.93 37.32 8.35
CA GLN A 477 -3.51 36.10 7.67
C GLN A 477 -2.48 36.36 6.56
N GLY A 478 -2.59 37.50 5.87
CA GLY A 478 -1.94 37.67 4.58
C GLY A 478 -2.48 36.73 3.51
N ASP A 479 -1.76 36.66 2.40
CA ASP A 479 -2.13 35.81 1.28
C ASP A 479 -1.86 34.33 1.58
N MET A 480 -2.79 33.47 1.17
CA MET A 480 -2.63 32.02 1.20
C MET A 480 -2.03 31.55 -0.13
N ILE A 481 -0.80 31.02 -0.08
CA ILE A 481 -0.09 30.55 -1.27
C ILE A 481 0.21 29.05 -1.20
N LEU A 482 0.31 28.44 -2.38
CA LEU A 482 1.12 27.24 -2.56
C LEU A 482 2.57 27.71 -2.74
N ALA A 483 3.37 27.66 -1.68
CA ALA A 483 4.80 27.91 -1.76
C ALA A 483 5.47 26.81 -2.60
N VAL A 484 6.23 27.24 -3.61
CA VAL A 484 7.02 26.39 -4.51
C VAL A 484 8.52 26.55 -4.29
N SER A 485 8.92 27.55 -3.50
CA SER A 485 10.29 27.70 -3.03
C SER A 485 10.37 28.28 -1.62
N PHE A 486 11.46 27.96 -0.94
CA PHE A 486 11.80 28.46 0.40
C PHE A 486 13.27 28.91 0.42
N ASN A 487 13.52 30.14 0.89
CA ASN A 487 14.83 30.79 0.88
C ASN A 487 15.52 30.74 -0.51
N GLY A 488 14.73 30.90 -1.58
CA GLY A 488 15.20 30.87 -2.96
C GLY A 488 15.52 29.48 -3.52
N GLN A 489 15.26 28.41 -2.75
CA GLN A 489 15.40 27.03 -3.20
C GLN A 489 14.03 26.46 -3.58
N GLY A 490 13.88 26.02 -4.83
CA GLY A 490 12.73 25.26 -5.29
C GLY A 490 12.98 23.76 -5.19
N LEU A 491 12.11 22.96 -5.79
CA LEU A 491 12.32 21.52 -5.94
C LEU A 491 13.40 21.26 -7.00
N PRO A 492 14.28 20.25 -6.81
CA PRO A 492 14.30 19.28 -5.71
C PRO A 492 15.10 19.69 -4.46
N GLU A 493 15.78 20.83 -4.45
CA GLU A 493 16.65 21.25 -3.34
C GLU A 493 15.88 21.50 -2.04
N TRP A 494 14.65 22.00 -2.15
CA TRP A 494 13.75 22.19 -1.02
C TRP A 494 12.99 20.91 -0.68
N LYS A 495 13.60 20.11 0.21
CA LYS A 495 13.12 18.77 0.59
C LYS A 495 11.72 18.69 1.20
N ASP A 496 11.12 19.81 1.63
CA ASP A 496 9.79 19.85 2.25
C ASP A 496 8.63 19.87 1.25
N GLY A 497 8.92 19.91 -0.06
CA GLY A 497 7.91 19.89 -1.10
C GLY A 497 7.09 21.17 -1.17
N TYR A 498 6.07 21.18 -2.03
CA TYR A 498 5.08 22.25 -2.02
C TYR A 498 4.42 22.39 -0.66
N ARG A 499 4.15 23.63 -0.24
CA ARG A 499 3.62 23.92 1.09
C ARG A 499 2.54 24.98 1.05
N ILE A 500 1.47 24.80 1.82
CA ILE A 500 0.56 25.90 2.14
C ILE A 500 1.25 26.84 3.12
N ALA A 501 1.39 28.10 2.72
CA ALA A 501 1.97 29.18 3.52
C ALA A 501 1.03 30.37 3.57
N PHE A 502 1.03 31.05 4.73
CA PHE A 502 0.34 32.31 4.95
C PHE A 502 1.39 33.43 5.06
N LEU A 503 1.36 34.40 4.14
CA LEU A 503 2.33 35.48 4.08
C LEU A 503 1.88 36.67 4.95
N THR A 504 1.95 36.52 6.28
CA THR A 504 1.56 37.56 7.23
C THR A 504 2.49 38.78 7.16
N ALA A 505 1.99 39.95 7.54
CA ALA A 505 2.74 41.19 7.45
C ALA A 505 3.97 41.23 8.40
N ASP A 506 3.90 40.54 9.53
CA ASP A 506 4.98 40.39 10.50
C ASP A 506 5.82 39.11 10.28
N GLY A 507 5.46 38.30 9.28
CA GLY A 507 6.15 37.06 8.94
C GLY A 507 5.94 35.91 9.92
N LEU A 508 5.01 36.03 10.86
CA LEU A 508 4.60 34.96 11.78
C LEU A 508 3.09 34.76 11.70
N TYR A 509 2.66 33.53 11.42
CA TYR A 509 1.28 33.11 11.57
C TYR A 509 1.15 32.33 12.89
N ASP A 510 0.74 33.01 13.95
CA ASP A 510 0.68 32.44 15.30
C ASP A 510 -0.70 31.83 15.64
N ASN A 511 -0.83 31.29 16.85
CA ASN A 511 -2.11 30.73 17.30
C ASN A 511 -3.21 31.79 17.42
N LYS A 512 -2.86 33.06 17.64
CA LYS A 512 -3.81 34.16 17.72
C LYS A 512 -4.30 34.58 16.34
N ASP A 513 -3.42 34.65 15.35
CA ASP A 513 -3.79 34.84 13.95
C ASP A 513 -4.73 33.73 13.52
N CYS A 514 -4.33 32.48 13.74
CA CYS A 514 -5.15 31.32 13.41
C CYS A 514 -6.52 31.35 14.08
N GLU A 515 -6.62 31.78 15.34
CA GLU A 515 -7.90 31.93 16.04
C GLU A 515 -8.76 33.04 15.42
N ASN A 516 -8.16 34.18 15.06
CA ASN A 516 -8.87 35.33 14.50
C ASN A 516 -9.31 35.11 13.04
N THR A 517 -8.63 34.22 12.32
CA THR A 517 -8.86 33.91 10.90
C THR A 517 -9.48 32.52 10.72
N SER A 518 -10.17 32.04 11.76
CA SER A 518 -10.99 30.83 11.73
C SER A 518 -12.46 31.18 11.98
N VAL A 519 -13.35 30.43 11.33
CA VAL A 519 -14.80 30.54 11.60
C VAL A 519 -15.13 30.01 12.99
N LEU A 520 -16.31 30.36 13.52
CA LEU A 520 -16.72 29.97 14.87
C LEU A 520 -16.70 28.44 15.03
N GLY A 521 -15.93 27.95 16.01
CA GLY A 521 -15.77 26.52 16.26
C GLY A 521 -14.58 25.90 15.52
N GLU A 522 -13.84 26.65 14.72
CA GLU A 522 -12.54 26.24 14.18
C GLU A 522 -11.40 26.97 14.92
N GLY A 523 -10.17 26.47 14.81
CA GLY A 523 -9.00 27.12 15.40
C GLY A 523 -7.87 26.16 15.72
N TRP A 524 -6.72 26.73 16.09
CA TRP A 524 -5.45 26.02 16.28
C TRP A 524 -5.54 24.78 17.18
N HIS A 525 -6.46 24.77 18.14
CA HIS A 525 -6.68 23.69 19.11
C HIS A 525 -7.43 22.46 18.55
N ARG A 526 -7.91 22.50 17.30
CA ARG A 526 -8.63 21.39 16.65
C ARG A 526 -7.83 20.66 15.57
N TYR A 527 -6.75 21.26 15.09
CA TYR A 527 -6.00 20.71 13.96
C TYR A 527 -5.00 19.65 14.44
N LYS A 528 -5.08 18.45 13.84
CA LYS A 528 -4.31 17.27 14.28
C LYS A 528 -2.79 17.39 14.09
N SER A 529 -2.29 18.24 13.17
CA SER A 529 -0.85 18.29 12.83
C SER A 529 0.02 19.11 13.79
N ALA A 530 -0.53 19.61 14.89
CA ALA A 530 0.14 20.58 15.74
C ALA A 530 0.57 21.88 15.01
N GLY A 531 0.47 22.06 13.70
CA GLY A 531 0.85 23.30 13.01
C GLY A 531 -0.29 24.32 12.91
N ALA A 532 0.03 25.60 12.66
CA ALA A 532 -0.94 26.68 12.39
C ALA A 532 -1.65 26.51 11.03
N ARG A 533 -2.17 25.33 10.71
CA ARG A 533 -2.82 24.93 9.44
C ARG A 533 -1.90 24.88 8.21
N TRP A 534 -0.62 25.16 8.34
CA TRP A 534 0.33 24.99 7.23
C TRP A 534 0.45 23.50 6.87
N VAL A 535 0.43 23.20 5.57
CA VAL A 535 0.47 21.84 5.04
C VAL A 535 1.74 21.70 4.22
N ARG A 536 2.63 20.77 4.55
CA ARG A 536 3.81 20.44 3.72
C ARG A 536 3.46 19.31 2.74
N PHE A 537 4.35 19.04 1.78
CA PHE A 537 4.18 17.97 0.79
C PHE A 537 2.83 17.99 0.06
N VAL A 538 2.33 19.17 -0.27
CA VAL A 538 1.02 19.33 -0.92
C VAL A 538 1.03 18.67 -2.30
N VAL A 539 0.09 17.76 -2.53
CA VAL A 539 -0.06 17.03 -3.80
C VAL A 539 -1.43 17.18 -4.43
N LYS A 540 -2.45 17.55 -3.66
CA LYS A 540 -3.79 17.80 -4.20
C LYS A 540 -4.49 18.97 -3.51
N LEU A 541 -5.14 19.81 -4.31
CA LEU A 541 -6.09 20.83 -3.88
C LEU A 541 -7.47 20.46 -4.40
N GLU A 542 -8.42 20.24 -3.52
CA GLU A 542 -9.77 19.78 -3.84
C GLU A 542 -10.82 20.73 -3.32
N VAL A 543 -11.65 21.28 -4.22
CA VAL A 543 -12.83 22.06 -3.86
C VAL A 543 -14.01 21.11 -3.67
N LYS A 544 -14.58 21.08 -2.47
CA LYS A 544 -15.77 20.29 -2.11
C LYS A 544 -17.00 21.17 -1.95
#